data_AF-A0A944P7H7-F1
#
_entry.id   AF-A0A944P7H7-F1
#
_cell.length_a   1.000
_cell.length_b   1.000
_cell.length_c   1.000
_cell.angle_alpha   90.00
_cell.angle_beta   90.00
_cell.angle_gamma   90.00
#
_symmetry.space_group_name_H-M   'P 1'
#
loop_
_entity.id
_entity.type
_entity.pdbx_description
1 polymer ?
#
loop_
_entity_poly.entity_id
_entity_poly.type
_entity_poly.pdbx_seq_one_letter_code
_entity_poly.pdbx_strand_id
1 'polypeptide(L)'
;MTRNSGIPDSNPDPDPRVTPGLEPGGGVPPGETPPGEASTATGAGPHRPPKRGWARGPLVVIVALAVLCALFFLAYAIVLAL
;
A
#
# COMPACT_ATOMS: atom_id res chain seq x y z
N MET A 1 -7.49 -5.99 -62.66
CA MET A 1 -8.41 -6.48 -61.61
C MET A 1 -7.85 -6.12 -60.24
N THR A 2 -8.31 -5.02 -59.66
CA THR A 2 -7.91 -4.50 -58.34
C THR A 2 -8.70 -5.21 -57.24
N ARG A 3 -7.97 -5.80 -56.28
CA ARG A 3 -8.51 -6.59 -55.17
C ARG A 3 -9.34 -5.68 -54.24
N ASN A 4 -10.57 -6.11 -54.01
CA ASN A 4 -11.50 -5.64 -52.99
C ASN A 4 -10.91 -5.81 -51.57
N SER A 5 -10.75 -4.72 -50.82
CA SER A 5 -10.74 -4.71 -49.35
C SER A 5 -10.96 -3.28 -48.86
N GLY A 6 -12.25 -2.90 -48.77
CA GLY A 6 -12.71 -1.70 -48.07
C GLY A 6 -12.61 -1.87 -46.55
N ILE A 7 -11.39 -1.99 -46.04
CA ILE A 7 -11.10 -1.80 -44.63
C ILE A 7 -10.39 -0.46 -44.59
N PRO A 8 -10.96 0.62 -44.00
CA PRO A 8 -10.11 1.72 -43.62
C PRO A 8 -9.05 1.09 -42.73
N ASP A 9 -7.77 1.25 -43.07
CA ASP A 9 -6.67 0.95 -42.17
C ASP A 9 -6.87 1.85 -40.95
N SER A 10 -7.78 1.46 -40.05
CA SER A 10 -8.00 2.08 -38.76
C SER A 10 -6.81 1.62 -37.95
N ASN A 11 -5.66 2.18 -38.27
CA ASN A 11 -4.52 2.11 -37.40
C ASN A 11 -5.06 2.58 -36.04
N PRO A 12 -5.20 1.67 -35.07
CA PRO A 12 -5.80 2.02 -33.79
C PRO A 12 -4.81 2.85 -32.95
N ASP A 13 -3.59 3.01 -33.48
CA ASP A 13 -2.54 3.80 -32.86
C ASP A 13 -2.91 5.28 -32.91
N PRO A 14 -3.02 5.94 -31.74
CA PRO A 14 -3.35 7.35 -31.67
C PRO A 14 -2.29 8.21 -32.36
N ASP A 15 -2.68 9.31 -33.01
CA ASP A 15 -1.70 10.26 -33.55
C ASP A 15 -0.88 10.85 -32.39
N PRO A 16 0.46 10.67 -32.37
CA PRO A 16 1.30 11.15 -31.29
C PRO A 16 1.17 12.66 -31.08
N ARG A 17 0.94 13.44 -32.14
CA ARG A 17 0.90 14.92 -32.08
C ARG A 17 -0.26 15.47 -31.26
N VAL A 18 -1.26 14.63 -30.98
CA VAL A 18 -2.47 14.99 -30.24
C VAL A 18 -2.75 14.04 -29.06
N THR A 19 -1.90 13.02 -28.88
CA THR A 19 -2.08 12.00 -27.83
C THR A 19 -0.91 12.09 -26.86
N PRO A 20 -1.14 12.67 -25.65
CA PRO A 20 -0.09 12.80 -24.65
C PRO A 20 0.55 11.45 -24.31
N GLY A 21 1.89 11.40 -24.27
CA GLY A 21 2.65 10.23 -23.81
C GLY A 21 3.15 9.28 -24.90
N LEU A 22 2.91 9.57 -26.19
CA LEU A 22 3.46 8.81 -27.33
C LEU A 22 4.72 9.44 -27.94
N GLU A 23 5.14 10.63 -27.51
CA GLU A 23 6.46 11.19 -27.87
C GLU A 23 7.61 10.31 -27.35
N PRO A 24 8.75 10.22 -28.08
CA PRO A 24 9.99 9.59 -27.60
C PRO A 24 10.48 10.28 -26.32
N GLY A 25 10.05 9.79 -25.17
CA GLY A 25 10.14 10.46 -23.88
C GLY A 25 9.00 10.12 -22.91
N GLY A 26 7.88 9.56 -23.42
CA GLY A 26 6.86 8.85 -22.63
C GLY A 26 6.33 9.62 -21.42
N GLY A 27 6.29 10.94 -21.51
CA GLY A 27 5.92 11.81 -20.40
C GLY A 27 4.41 11.99 -20.36
N VAL A 28 3.74 11.38 -19.38
CA VAL A 28 2.42 11.85 -18.95
C VAL A 28 2.60 13.22 -18.28
N PRO A 29 1.75 14.22 -18.58
CA PRO A 29 1.74 15.48 -17.86
C PRO A 29 1.74 15.23 -16.34
N PRO A 30 2.57 15.94 -15.55
CA PRO A 30 2.57 15.83 -14.10
C PRO A 30 1.15 16.11 -13.55
N GLY A 31 0.43 15.06 -13.17
CA GLY A 31 -0.97 15.15 -12.72
C GLY A 31 -1.92 14.06 -13.27
N GLU A 32 -1.58 13.38 -14.37
CA GLU A 32 -2.41 12.30 -14.97
C GLU A 32 -2.18 10.93 -14.31
N THR A 33 -1.06 10.74 -13.59
CA THR A 33 -0.90 9.62 -12.67
C THR A 33 -1.49 10.06 -11.33
N PRO A 34 -2.52 9.37 -10.80
CA PRO A 34 -2.93 9.58 -9.41
C PRO A 34 -1.68 9.51 -8.53
N PRO A 35 -1.50 10.45 -7.57
CA PRO A 35 -0.35 10.43 -6.66
C PRO A 35 -0.26 9.02 -6.10
N GLY A 36 0.87 8.35 -6.40
CA GLY A 36 1.02 6.90 -6.27
C GLY A 36 0.37 6.42 -4.99
N GLU A 37 -0.55 5.46 -5.14
CA GLU A 37 -1.39 4.90 -4.09
C GLU A 37 -0.61 4.83 -2.79
N ALA A 38 -0.86 5.79 -1.91
CA ALA A 38 -0.17 5.87 -0.65
C ALA A 38 -0.68 4.72 0.21
N SER A 39 -0.05 3.54 0.09
CA SER A 39 -0.31 2.36 0.91
C SER A 39 -0.13 2.62 2.41
N THR A 40 0.23 3.84 2.81
CA THR A 40 0.26 4.29 4.20
C THR A 40 0.08 5.82 4.28
N ALA A 41 -0.92 6.40 3.63
CA ALA A 41 -1.29 7.80 3.93
C ALA A 41 -2.09 7.90 5.24
N THR A 42 -1.44 7.67 6.39
CA THR A 42 -1.94 8.17 7.69
C THR A 42 -1.70 9.68 7.86
N GLY A 43 -1.22 10.37 6.82
CA GLY A 43 -0.73 11.76 6.90
C GLY A 43 -1.22 12.73 5.83
N ALA A 44 -2.23 12.41 5.02
CA ALA A 44 -2.79 13.34 4.02
C ALA A 44 -3.82 14.33 4.61
N GLY A 45 -3.68 14.69 5.89
CA GLY A 45 -4.53 15.64 6.59
C GLY A 45 -3.72 16.42 7.63
N PRO A 46 -4.25 17.52 8.19
CA PRO A 46 -3.54 18.34 9.17
C PRO A 46 -2.86 17.49 10.24
N HIS A 47 -1.58 17.76 10.52
CA HIS A 47 -0.80 17.00 11.49
C HIS A 47 -1.55 16.92 12.83
N ARG A 48 -2.07 15.74 13.16
CA ARG A 48 -2.73 15.48 14.43
C ARG A 48 -1.70 14.82 15.35
N PRO A 49 -1.28 15.47 16.45
CA PRO A 49 -0.37 14.82 17.37
C PRO A 49 -1.05 13.54 17.91
N PRO A 50 -0.34 12.40 17.94
CA PRO A 50 -0.89 11.18 18.51
C PRO A 50 -1.35 11.45 19.95
N LYS A 51 -2.50 10.90 20.34
CA LYS A 51 -3.04 11.10 21.70
C LYS A 51 -2.03 10.54 22.71
N ARG A 52 -1.30 11.43 23.38
CA ARG A 52 -0.33 11.12 24.44
C ARG A 52 -1.05 10.32 25.53
N GLY A 53 -0.67 9.05 25.70
CA GLY A 53 -1.22 8.17 26.74
C GLY A 53 -1.86 6.87 26.24
N TRP A 54 -2.23 6.76 24.96
CA TRP A 54 -2.86 5.53 24.44
C TRP A 54 -1.94 4.31 24.52
N ALA A 55 -0.61 4.51 24.37
CA ALA A 55 0.37 3.42 24.42
C ALA A 55 0.41 2.67 25.77
N ARG A 56 0.00 3.32 26.87
CA ARG A 56 0.10 2.70 28.22
C ARG A 56 -0.86 1.54 28.40
N GLY A 57 -2.09 1.64 27.91
CA GLY A 57 -3.09 0.59 28.06
C GLY A 57 -2.65 -0.74 27.43
N PRO A 58 -2.35 -0.77 26.12
CA PRO A 58 -1.84 -1.95 25.43
C PRO A 58 -0.53 -2.47 26.04
N LEU A 59 0.39 -1.59 26.44
CA LEU A 59 1.65 -2.00 27.07
C LEU A 59 1.40 -2.79 28.37
N VAL A 60 0.53 -2.28 29.24
CA VAL A 60 0.18 -2.97 30.51
C VAL A 60 -0.44 -4.34 30.23
N VAL A 61 -1.33 -4.45 29.25
CA VAL A 61 -1.96 -5.72 28.86
C VAL A 61 -0.92 -6.73 28.36
N ILE A 62 -0.01 -6.30 27.49
CA ILE A 62 1.06 -7.16 26.95
C ILE A 62 1.98 -7.65 28.08
N VAL A 63 2.40 -6.76 28.97
CA VAL A 63 3.26 -7.12 30.12
C VAL A 63 2.56 -8.10 31.04
N ALA A 64 1.28 -7.85 31.37
CA ALA A 64 0.50 -8.75 32.22
C ALA A 64 0.37 -10.15 31.60
N LEU A 65 0.07 -10.23 30.30
CA LEU A 65 -0.03 -11.50 29.57
C LEU A 65 1.33 -12.23 29.55
N ALA A 66 2.43 -11.51 29.30
CA ALA A 66 3.77 -12.09 29.29
C ALA A 66 4.15 -12.69 30.65
N VAL A 67 3.85 -11.99 31.76
CA VAL A 67 4.09 -12.49 33.12
C VAL A 67 3.23 -13.73 33.39
N LEU A 68 1.95 -13.73 33.00
CA LEU A 68 1.08 -14.89 33.18
C LEU A 68 1.62 -16.12 32.44
N CYS A 69 2.03 -15.96 31.18
CA CYS A 69 2.66 -17.02 30.40
C CYS A 69 3.96 -17.52 31.06
N ALA A 70 4.83 -16.61 31.51
CA ALA A 70 6.08 -16.97 32.18
C ALA A 70 5.84 -17.79 33.46
N LEU A 71 4.87 -17.39 34.29
CA LEU A 71 4.49 -18.12 35.50
C LEU A 71 3.89 -19.49 35.19
N PHE A 72 3.07 -19.59 34.14
CA PHE A 72 2.53 -20.87 33.68
C PHE A 72 3.65 -21.84 33.27
N PHE A 73 4.58 -21.39 32.43
CA PHE A 73 5.72 -22.23 32.01
C PHE A 73 6.64 -22.59 33.17
N LEU A 74 6.86 -21.67 34.11
CA LEU A 74 7.63 -21.95 35.32
C LEU A 74 6.98 -23.05 36.15
N ALA A 75 5.67 -22.94 36.42
CA ALA A 75 4.92 -23.96 37.15
C ALA A 75 4.93 -25.31 36.41
N TYR A 76 4.72 -25.30 35.10
CA TYR A 76 4.77 -26.50 34.26
C TYR A 76 6.14 -27.18 34.29
N ALA A 77 7.23 -26.41 34.20
CA ALA A 77 8.59 -26.92 34.29
C ALA A 77 8.88 -27.57 35.64
N ILE A 78 8.41 -26.96 36.74
CA ILE A 78 8.52 -27.55 38.09
C ILE A 78 7.78 -28.88 38.15
N VAL A 79 6.54 -28.96 37.64
CA VAL A 79 5.75 -30.20 37.62
C VAL A 79 6.44 -31.31 36.81
N LEU A 80 7.08 -30.98 35.69
CA LEU A 80 7.83 -31.95 34.89
C LEU A 80 9.16 -32.38 35.52
N ALA A 81 9.75 -31.55 36.37
CA ALA A 81 11.03 -31.82 37.02
C ALA A 81 10.90 -32.63 38.32
N LEU A 82 9.66 -32.81 38.82
CA LEU A 82 9.32 -33.68 39.94
C LEU A 82 9.05 -35.11 39.45
#